data_AF-A0A7Z2VZA0-F1
#
_entry.id   AF-A0A7Z2VZA0-F1
#
_cell.length_a   1.000
_cell.length_b   1.000
_cell.length_c   1.000
_cell.angle_alpha   90.00
_cell.angle_beta   90.00
_cell.angle_gamma   90.00
#
_symmetry.space_group_name_H-M   'P 1'
#
loop_
_entity.id
_entity.type
_entity.pdbx_description
1 polymer ?
#
loop_
_entity_poly.entity_id
_entity_poly.type
_entity_poly.pdbx_seq_one_letter_code
_entity_poly.pdbx_strand_id
1 'polypeptide(L)'
;MSVSKRKRKFRFVCLVVALIFCGCDHTPNSWKKPNMISLSPRLQDVFAKTKAVCFGRFVVEVPAAATVVWGEVALPLDVEVYIDGAKQVADMADKFIADLKSEKAINQKNVPLLLSVDQTGHPEGRLVTGYESFESINGLKISGFFSFNKDGVVIRSRPMREDQNLAIAEIKSIANRLRQRLPNEIPSEPGNCLENGFLLDRAGVDENRSFEHVRIGVRLDEIPDAHFSIYVAPSNPDDPEGDSLKRQFDRIRNDPMTPEEAKVLAATRFLRESTREIGDWKTGYEVLMRSPDEDGSHTHHDFQAKFLGVARDPYKPYADIQLQTGVSDNAAGATKASLTDEEALAVWDKITSSIRVRPTTASPNKNAHAESAPRLPLGELAATGRTCPQTGWWQADEAGPVEGGARRYFKSGERMPHVMALGEPSLWQKLKGERPSYRSGTVWKLVSYDDAPAQPHAVAAASPAPAGAADPHGSGTAPGNPADGQNGATLPDHKG
;
A
#
# COMPACT_ATOMS: atom_id res chain seq x y z
N MET A 1 -66.70 -37.05 49.69
CA MET A 1 -67.71 -37.38 48.67
C MET A 1 -67.01 -37.57 47.34
N SER A 2 -67.34 -38.68 46.68
CA SER A 2 -66.83 -39.19 45.40
C SER A 2 -67.10 -38.24 44.23
N VAL A 3 -66.19 -38.19 43.23
CA VAL A 3 -66.44 -38.21 41.75
C VAL A 3 -65.06 -38.37 41.10
N SER A 4 -64.62 -39.53 40.62
CA SER A 4 -64.96 -40.27 39.38
C SER A 4 -63.89 -40.10 38.29
N LYS A 5 -63.28 -41.23 37.94
CA LYS A 5 -62.32 -41.44 36.84
C LYS A 5 -63.00 -41.32 35.48
N ARG A 6 -62.35 -40.65 34.50
CA ARG A 6 -62.41 -41.06 33.08
C ARG A 6 -61.05 -40.90 32.40
N LYS A 7 -60.41 -42.03 32.11
CA LYS A 7 -59.36 -42.17 31.10
C LYS A 7 -60.00 -42.18 29.72
N ARG A 8 -59.56 -41.34 28.78
CA ARG A 8 -59.65 -41.60 27.32
C ARG A 8 -58.46 -41.00 26.57
N LYS A 9 -57.53 -41.89 26.22
CA LYS A 9 -56.74 -42.00 24.98
C LYS A 9 -56.23 -40.68 24.36
N PHE A 10 -55.02 -40.28 24.73
CA PHE A 10 -54.19 -39.39 23.92
C PHE A 10 -53.64 -40.21 22.74
N ARG A 11 -54.09 -39.89 21.52
CA ARG A 11 -53.41 -40.31 20.29
C ARG A 11 -52.18 -39.41 20.14
N PHE A 12 -51.00 -39.98 20.32
CA PHE A 12 -49.75 -39.34 19.90
C PHE A 12 -49.75 -39.29 18.37
N VAL A 13 -50.09 -38.14 17.80
CA VAL A 13 -49.68 -37.81 16.43
C VAL A 13 -48.24 -37.31 16.57
N CYS A 14 -47.27 -38.13 16.19
CA CYS A 14 -45.90 -37.69 15.99
C CYS A 14 -45.88 -36.70 14.82
N LEU A 15 -46.02 -35.41 15.13
CA LEU A 15 -45.74 -34.35 14.20
C LEU A 15 -44.22 -34.21 14.16
N VAL A 16 -43.63 -34.81 13.12
CA VAL A 16 -42.21 -34.65 12.79
C VAL A 16 -41.99 -33.18 12.48
N VAL A 17 -41.52 -32.42 13.48
CA VAL A 17 -40.94 -31.11 13.26
C VAL A 17 -39.56 -31.36 12.66
N ALA A 18 -39.49 -31.38 11.33
CA ALA A 18 -38.24 -31.23 10.62
C ALA A 18 -37.72 -29.82 10.93
N LEU A 19 -36.83 -29.71 11.91
CA LEU A 19 -35.97 -28.56 12.11
C LEU A 19 -35.04 -28.47 10.89
N ILE A 20 -35.54 -27.85 9.83
CA ILE A 20 -34.70 -27.32 8.77
C ILE A 20 -33.94 -26.16 9.42
N PHE A 21 -32.73 -26.46 9.92
CA PHE A 21 -31.71 -25.43 10.09
C PHE A 21 -31.34 -24.93 8.69
N CYS A 22 -32.17 -24.04 8.13
CA CYS A 22 -31.67 -23.04 7.22
C CYS A 22 -30.78 -22.14 8.06
N GLY A 23 -29.51 -22.53 8.20
CA GLY A 23 -28.46 -21.56 8.43
C GLY A 23 -28.50 -20.61 7.25
N CYS A 24 -29.27 -19.52 7.38
CA CYS A 24 -29.04 -18.34 6.59
C CYS A 24 -27.71 -17.77 7.07
N ASP A 25 -26.61 -18.34 6.57
CA ASP A 25 -25.37 -17.60 6.42
C ASP A 25 -25.66 -16.48 5.41
N HIS A 26 -26.26 -15.40 5.91
CA HIS A 26 -26.19 -14.10 5.24
C HIS A 26 -24.81 -13.52 5.49
N THR A 27 -23.79 -14.20 4.97
CA THR A 27 -22.57 -13.52 4.56
C THR A 27 -22.83 -13.06 3.12
N PRO A 28 -23.07 -11.77 2.85
CA PRO A 28 -23.18 -11.31 1.49
C PRO A 28 -21.83 -11.55 0.79
N ASN A 29 -21.85 -12.50 -0.13
CA ASN A 29 -20.79 -12.70 -1.11
C ASN A 29 -20.64 -11.43 -1.96
N SER A 30 -19.74 -10.53 -1.55
CA SER A 30 -18.98 -9.72 -2.51
C SER A 30 -17.81 -9.02 -1.84
N TRP A 31 -16.65 -9.66 -1.99
CA TRP A 31 -15.34 -9.01 -1.96
C TRP A 31 -15.24 -8.12 -3.21
N LYS A 32 -15.85 -6.94 -3.18
CA LYS A 32 -15.94 -6.07 -4.35
C LYS A 32 -15.34 -4.71 -4.04
N LYS A 33 -14.43 -4.31 -4.92
CA LYS A 33 -14.18 -2.90 -5.27
C LYS A 33 -15.51 -2.12 -5.14
N PRO A 34 -15.51 -0.89 -4.61
CA PRO A 34 -16.73 -0.09 -4.51
C PRO A 34 -17.49 -0.14 -5.83
N ASN A 35 -18.83 -0.08 -5.79
CA ASN A 35 -19.61 0.16 -7.01
C ASN A 35 -19.18 1.52 -7.56
N MET A 36 -18.22 1.50 -8.47
CA MET A 36 -17.57 2.69 -9.02
C MET A 36 -18.63 3.53 -9.72
N ILE A 37 -18.79 4.78 -9.27
CA ILE A 37 -19.65 5.72 -9.99
C ILE A 37 -18.95 6.12 -11.30
N SER A 38 -19.71 6.07 -12.40
CA SER A 38 -19.20 6.48 -13.71
C SER A 38 -18.99 7.98 -13.75
N LEU A 39 -17.89 8.42 -14.36
CA LEU A 39 -17.59 9.84 -14.53
C LEU A 39 -18.63 10.51 -15.43
N SER A 40 -19.13 11.68 -15.00
CA SER A 40 -19.92 12.58 -15.87
C SER A 40 -19.08 13.03 -17.07
N PRO A 41 -19.68 13.50 -18.19
CA PRO A 41 -18.91 13.97 -19.34
C PRO A 41 -17.84 15.02 -18.98
N ARG A 42 -18.19 15.98 -18.10
CA ARG A 42 -17.23 16.99 -17.61
C ARG A 42 -16.07 16.34 -16.84
N LEU A 43 -16.35 15.38 -15.97
CA LEU A 43 -15.31 14.68 -15.22
C LEU A 43 -14.47 13.75 -16.10
N GLN A 44 -15.01 13.22 -17.19
CA GLN A 44 -14.23 12.46 -18.17
C GLN A 44 -13.14 13.34 -18.79
N ASP A 45 -13.44 14.60 -19.10
CA ASP A 45 -12.46 15.55 -19.61
C ASP A 45 -11.38 15.86 -18.56
N VAL A 46 -11.77 16.10 -17.30
CA VAL A 46 -10.84 16.33 -16.17
C VAL A 46 -9.88 15.15 -15.99
N PHE A 47 -10.38 13.92 -16.07
CA PHE A 47 -9.57 12.70 -15.91
C PHE A 47 -9.06 12.11 -17.23
N ALA A 48 -9.19 12.81 -18.36
CA ALA A 48 -8.76 12.32 -19.68
C ALA A 48 -7.23 12.12 -19.73
N LYS A 49 -6.50 12.97 -19.00
CA LYS A 49 -5.06 12.83 -18.79
C LYS A 49 -4.79 12.81 -17.30
N THR A 50 -4.05 11.81 -16.85
CA THR A 50 -3.62 11.70 -15.45
C THR A 50 -2.11 11.75 -15.33
N LYS A 51 -1.64 12.05 -14.13
CA LYS A 51 -0.25 11.86 -13.72
C LYS A 51 -0.22 11.04 -12.44
N ALA A 52 0.82 10.23 -12.32
CA ALA A 52 1.11 9.50 -11.10
C ALA A 52 1.89 10.39 -10.13
N VAL A 53 1.44 10.45 -8.88
CA VAL A 53 2.08 11.19 -7.79
C VAL A 53 2.66 10.18 -6.81
N CYS A 54 3.97 10.25 -6.57
CA CYS A 54 4.64 9.43 -5.59
C CYS A 54 4.66 10.12 -4.22
N PHE A 55 4.18 9.43 -3.18
CA PHE A 55 4.16 9.91 -1.79
C PHE A 55 4.50 8.78 -0.82
N GLY A 56 5.52 8.97 0.02
CA GLY A 56 6.05 7.89 0.85
C GLY A 56 6.38 6.65 0.00
N ARG A 57 5.76 5.52 0.33
CA ARG A 57 5.90 4.23 -0.39
C ARG A 57 4.83 3.98 -1.44
N PHE A 58 3.96 4.95 -1.71
CA PHE A 58 2.75 4.79 -2.50
C PHE A 58 2.73 5.68 -3.73
N VAL A 59 1.82 5.36 -4.64
CA VAL A 59 1.47 6.17 -5.80
C VAL A 59 -0.04 6.34 -5.91
N VAL A 60 -0.48 7.51 -6.36
CA VAL A 60 -1.88 7.83 -6.67
C VAL A 60 -1.96 8.49 -8.03
N GLU A 61 -3.00 8.19 -8.80
CA GLU A 61 -3.28 8.86 -10.08
C GLU A 61 -4.21 10.05 -9.84
N VAL A 62 -3.82 11.21 -10.34
CA VAL A 62 -4.60 12.45 -10.26
C VAL A 62 -4.69 13.09 -11.64
N PRO A 63 -5.64 14.01 -11.91
CA PRO A 63 -5.66 14.77 -13.15
C PRO A 63 -4.31 15.42 -13.44
N ALA A 64 -3.89 15.44 -14.71
CA ALA A 64 -2.57 15.94 -15.09
C ALA A 64 -2.37 17.41 -14.67
N ALA A 65 -3.42 18.22 -14.74
CA ALA A 65 -3.43 19.62 -14.32
C ALA A 65 -3.40 19.81 -12.81
N ALA A 66 -3.81 18.82 -12.01
CA ALA A 66 -3.96 18.97 -10.56
C ALA A 66 -2.66 19.40 -9.86
N THR A 67 -2.76 20.35 -8.95
CA THR A 67 -1.62 20.78 -8.13
C THR A 67 -1.48 19.89 -6.89
N VAL A 68 -0.27 19.36 -6.65
CA VAL A 68 0.05 18.57 -5.44
C VAL A 68 0.65 19.51 -4.40
N VAL A 69 0.09 19.51 -3.20
CA VAL A 69 0.54 20.30 -2.06
C VAL A 69 1.09 19.34 -1.01
N TRP A 70 2.31 19.55 -0.53
CA TRP A 70 2.88 18.73 0.53
C TRP A 70 2.56 19.32 1.90
N GLY A 71 2.12 18.47 2.82
CA GLY A 71 2.04 18.79 4.23
C GLY A 71 3.34 18.40 4.95
N GLU A 72 3.30 18.39 6.28
CA GLU A 72 4.40 17.88 7.09
C GLU A 72 4.75 16.44 6.73
N VAL A 73 6.05 16.18 6.57
CA VAL A 73 6.63 14.87 6.26
C VAL A 73 7.70 14.53 7.30
N ALA A 74 7.58 13.38 7.97
CA ALA A 74 8.58 12.88 8.90
C ALA A 74 8.99 11.44 8.54
N LEU A 75 10.28 11.26 8.23
CA LEU A 75 10.82 10.03 7.64
C LEU A 75 12.28 9.72 8.10
N PRO A 76 12.56 9.20 9.31
CA PRO A 76 11.83 9.26 10.59
C PRO A 76 11.93 10.61 11.32
N LEU A 77 12.66 11.56 10.74
CA LEU A 77 12.77 12.93 11.20
C LEU A 77 12.09 13.86 10.20
N ASP A 78 11.84 15.11 10.60
CA ASP A 78 11.37 16.17 9.71
C ASP A 78 12.46 16.47 8.66
N VAL A 79 12.09 16.45 7.38
CA VAL A 79 12.99 16.65 6.24
C VAL A 79 12.36 17.62 5.23
N GLU A 80 13.05 18.71 4.95
CA GLU A 80 12.68 19.70 3.94
C GLU A 80 13.76 19.83 2.88
N VAL A 81 13.36 19.87 1.60
CA VAL A 81 14.25 19.99 0.44
C VAL A 81 13.94 21.27 -0.33
N TYR A 82 14.94 22.12 -0.45
CA TYR A 82 14.89 23.42 -1.10
C TYR A 82 15.64 23.36 -2.44
N ILE A 83 14.91 23.27 -3.55
CA ILE A 83 15.50 23.31 -4.89
C ILE A 83 16.20 24.64 -5.13
N ASP A 84 17.44 24.59 -5.62
CA ASP A 84 18.30 25.78 -5.81
C ASP A 84 18.47 26.62 -4.52
N GLY A 85 18.24 25.98 -3.36
CA GLY A 85 18.15 26.63 -2.06
C GLY A 85 19.37 26.49 -1.15
N ALA A 86 20.53 26.06 -1.66
CA ALA A 86 21.73 25.86 -0.82
C ALA A 86 22.11 27.13 -0.03
N LYS A 87 22.08 28.29 -0.68
CA LYS A 87 22.32 29.58 0.00
C LYS A 87 21.25 29.91 1.04
N GLN A 88 19.97 29.68 0.70
CA GLN A 88 18.86 29.91 1.62
C GLN A 88 19.02 29.07 2.89
N VAL A 89 19.37 27.79 2.75
CA VAL A 89 19.60 26.88 3.88
C VAL A 89 20.83 27.28 4.71
N ALA A 90 21.90 27.77 4.07
CA ALA A 90 23.04 28.35 4.79
C ALA A 90 22.63 29.57 5.62
N ASP A 91 21.86 30.50 5.04
CA ASP A 91 21.37 31.69 5.74
C ASP A 91 20.40 31.30 6.89
N MET A 92 19.59 30.25 6.73
CA MET A 92 18.77 29.68 7.81
C MET A 92 19.61 29.14 8.97
N ALA A 93 20.72 28.46 8.67
CA ALA A 93 21.62 27.96 9.70
C ALA A 93 22.26 29.10 10.50
N ASP A 94 22.68 30.18 9.84
CA ASP A 94 23.23 31.36 10.51
C ASP A 94 22.19 32.03 11.42
N LYS A 95 20.96 32.19 10.94
CA LYS A 95 19.85 32.69 11.74
C LYS A 95 19.58 31.79 12.96
N PHE A 96 19.49 30.48 12.75
CA PHE A 96 19.25 29.53 13.83
C PHE A 96 20.33 29.56 14.91
N ILE A 97 21.60 29.67 14.51
CA ILE A 97 22.74 29.83 15.43
C ILE A 97 22.65 31.17 16.19
N ALA A 98 22.28 32.26 15.52
CA ALA A 98 22.14 33.57 16.14
C ALA A 98 21.00 33.58 17.18
N ASP A 99 19.85 33.02 16.84
CA ASP A 99 18.69 32.89 17.73
C ASP A 99 19.09 32.12 19.00
N LEU A 100 19.73 30.95 18.86
CA LEU A 100 20.20 30.14 19.99
C LEU A 100 21.27 30.82 20.86
N LYS A 101 22.07 31.74 20.31
CA LYS A 101 23.04 32.53 21.08
C LYS A 101 22.39 33.68 21.86
N SER A 102 21.27 34.19 21.36
CA SER A 102 20.57 35.36 21.91
C SER A 102 19.79 35.04 23.20
N GLU A 103 19.34 33.79 23.32
CA GLU A 103 18.57 33.31 24.46
C GLU A 103 19.43 32.47 25.43
N LYS A 104 18.98 32.38 26.68
CA LYS A 104 19.68 31.66 27.75
C LYS A 104 18.76 30.64 28.41
N ALA A 105 19.28 29.44 28.67
CA ALA A 105 18.56 28.38 29.35
C ALA A 105 18.55 28.63 30.87
N ILE A 106 17.42 29.04 31.42
CA ILE A 106 17.27 29.41 32.84
C ILE A 106 17.53 28.22 33.76
N ASN A 107 17.12 27.03 33.32
CA ASN A 107 17.30 25.77 34.05
C ASN A 107 18.71 25.18 33.89
N GLN A 108 19.56 25.81 33.07
CA GLN A 108 20.94 25.39 32.78
C GLN A 108 21.94 26.46 33.20
N LYS A 109 21.70 27.13 34.33
CA LYS A 109 22.56 28.19 34.88
C LYS A 109 22.71 29.41 33.93
N ASN A 110 21.67 29.72 33.16
CA ASN A 110 21.65 30.85 32.22
C ASN A 110 22.76 30.81 31.16
N VAL A 111 23.18 29.62 30.73
CA VAL A 111 24.06 29.45 29.55
C VAL A 111 23.28 29.72 28.26
N PRO A 112 23.94 30.15 27.16
CA PRO A 112 23.27 30.25 25.86
C PRO A 112 22.56 28.96 25.46
N LEU A 113 21.47 29.04 24.69
CA LEU A 113 20.78 27.83 24.20
C LEU A 113 21.67 27.01 23.26
N LEU A 114 22.59 27.66 22.54
CA LEU A 114 23.53 27.00 21.65
C LEU A 114 24.50 26.10 22.42
N LEU A 115 24.57 24.83 22.03
CA LEU A 115 25.48 23.82 22.60
C LEU A 115 26.65 23.50 21.68
N SER A 116 26.39 23.24 20.39
CA SER A 116 27.45 22.93 19.42
C SER A 116 27.06 23.33 17.99
N VAL A 117 28.09 23.57 17.17
CA VAL A 117 27.99 23.70 15.72
C VAL A 117 29.09 22.85 15.12
N ASP A 118 28.71 21.75 14.48
CA ASP A 118 29.63 20.80 13.87
C ASP A 118 29.58 20.93 12.35
N GLN A 119 30.73 21.14 11.71
CA GLN A 119 30.82 21.12 10.25
C GLN A 119 30.80 19.68 9.73
N THR A 120 30.04 19.42 8.68
CA THR A 120 29.99 18.12 7.99
C THR A 120 30.57 18.28 6.59
N GLY A 121 31.43 17.33 6.17
CA GLY A 121 32.04 17.36 4.83
C GLY A 121 31.27 16.57 3.77
N HIS A 122 30.48 15.57 4.17
CA HIS A 122 29.73 14.69 3.26
C HIS A 122 28.39 14.28 3.89
N PRO A 123 27.25 14.83 3.44
CA PRO A 123 27.16 16.03 2.59
C PRO A 123 27.70 17.28 3.33
N GLU A 124 28.13 18.27 2.55
CA GLU A 124 28.63 19.54 3.09
C GLU A 124 27.51 20.22 3.89
N GLY A 125 27.82 20.72 5.09
CA GLY A 125 26.80 21.35 5.91
C GLY A 125 27.21 21.63 7.35
N ARG A 126 26.20 21.94 8.16
CA ARG A 126 26.33 22.23 9.59
C ARG A 126 25.28 21.47 10.38
N LEU A 127 25.71 20.81 11.43
CA LEU A 127 24.85 20.23 12.44
C LEU A 127 24.87 21.14 13.67
N VAL A 128 23.72 21.73 14.00
CA VAL A 128 23.58 22.68 15.10
C VAL A 128 22.77 22.02 16.21
N THR A 129 23.33 21.99 17.41
CA THR A 129 22.66 21.47 18.61
C THR A 129 22.41 22.62 19.57
N GLY A 130 21.19 22.73 20.08
CA GLY A 130 20.84 23.62 21.19
C GLY A 130 19.80 23.01 22.13
N TYR A 131 19.55 23.69 23.23
CA TYR A 131 18.37 23.43 24.06
C TYR A 131 17.09 23.80 23.30
N GLU A 132 16.01 23.05 23.54
CA GLU A 132 14.74 23.24 22.84
C GLU A 132 14.08 24.60 23.13
N SER A 133 14.22 25.09 24.36
CA SER A 133 13.68 26.37 24.83
C SER A 133 14.48 26.87 26.02
N PHE A 134 14.23 28.12 26.44
CA PHE A 134 14.85 28.69 27.64
C PHE A 134 14.52 27.92 28.94
N GLU A 135 13.36 27.27 29.02
CA GLU A 135 12.94 26.45 30.16
C GLU A 135 13.37 24.98 30.05
N SER A 136 14.04 24.59 28.96
CA SER A 136 14.36 23.19 28.73
C SER A 136 15.27 22.63 29.82
N ILE A 137 14.85 21.51 30.41
CA ILE A 137 15.66 20.72 31.34
C ILE A 137 16.54 19.77 30.52
N ASN A 138 15.94 18.85 29.75
CA ASN A 138 16.67 17.86 28.95
C ASN A 138 16.32 17.87 27.45
N GLY A 139 15.32 18.65 27.03
CA GLY A 139 14.90 18.72 25.63
C GLY A 139 15.93 19.45 24.78
N LEU A 140 16.32 18.85 23.67
CA LEU A 140 17.22 19.45 22.69
C LEU A 140 16.46 19.78 21.41
N LYS A 141 16.99 20.73 20.65
CA LYS A 141 16.65 20.96 19.26
C LYS A 141 17.91 20.82 18.44
N ILE A 142 17.93 19.82 17.55
CA ILE A 142 19.06 19.52 16.67
C ILE A 142 18.60 19.75 15.24
N SER A 143 19.37 20.51 14.47
CA SER A 143 19.07 20.77 13.07
C SER A 143 20.32 20.60 12.21
N GLY A 144 20.23 19.75 11.21
CA GLY A 144 21.22 19.61 10.15
C GLY A 144 20.83 20.46 8.96
N PHE A 145 21.75 21.32 8.52
CA PHE A 145 21.61 22.20 7.35
C PHE A 145 22.66 21.77 6.33
N PHE A 146 22.21 21.12 5.25
CA PHE A 146 23.09 20.48 4.27
C PHE A 146 22.93 21.12 2.89
N SER A 147 24.00 21.05 2.10
CA SER A 147 24.03 21.42 0.69
C SER A 147 24.23 20.17 -0.16
N PHE A 148 23.40 20.03 -1.20
CA PHE A 148 23.53 18.99 -2.22
C PHE A 148 23.59 19.68 -3.59
N ASN A 149 24.81 19.90 -4.08
CA ASN A 149 25.05 20.73 -5.27
C ASN A 149 24.48 22.15 -5.08
N LYS A 150 23.38 22.45 -5.77
CA LYS A 150 22.67 23.74 -5.72
C LYS A 150 21.48 23.73 -4.75
N ASP A 151 21.05 22.55 -4.32
CA ASP A 151 19.88 22.37 -3.47
C ASP A 151 20.29 22.42 -1.99
N GLY A 152 19.36 22.89 -1.15
CA GLY A 152 19.52 22.92 0.29
C GLY A 152 18.61 21.90 0.97
N VAL A 153 19.04 21.34 2.10
CA VAL A 153 18.24 20.39 2.88
C VAL A 153 18.32 20.73 4.35
N VAL A 154 17.17 20.69 5.02
CA VAL A 154 17.06 20.85 6.46
C VAL A 154 16.48 19.57 7.06
N ILE A 155 17.15 19.03 8.07
CA ILE A 155 16.69 17.85 8.83
C ILE A 155 16.60 18.23 10.30
N ARG A 156 15.43 18.08 10.92
CA ARG A 156 15.20 18.54 12.29
C ARG A 156 14.82 17.39 13.21
N SER A 157 15.33 17.46 14.45
CA SER A 157 15.02 16.53 15.52
C SER A 157 14.86 17.27 16.84
N ARG A 158 13.97 16.78 17.70
CA ARG A 158 13.77 17.27 19.07
C ARG A 158 13.94 16.14 20.09
N PRO A 159 15.16 15.62 20.26
CA PRO A 159 15.39 14.49 21.17
C PRO A 159 15.51 14.97 22.61
N MET A 160 15.36 14.04 23.56
CA MET A 160 15.91 14.24 24.90
C MET A 160 17.43 14.13 24.86
N ARG A 161 18.12 14.70 25.86
CA ARG A 161 19.57 14.78 25.91
C ARG A 161 20.26 13.42 25.83
N GLU A 162 19.67 12.40 26.45
CA GLU A 162 20.14 11.02 26.40
C GLU A 162 20.16 10.43 24.98
N ASP A 163 19.26 10.88 24.11
CA ASP A 163 19.11 10.41 22.73
C ASP A 163 19.87 11.28 21.71
N GLN A 164 20.64 12.28 22.17
CA GLN A 164 21.37 13.22 21.30
C GLN A 164 22.20 12.50 20.24
N ASN A 165 22.97 11.48 20.64
CA ASN A 165 23.85 10.75 19.72
C ASN A 165 23.06 9.94 18.68
N LEU A 166 21.90 9.38 19.07
CA LEU A 166 21.02 8.65 18.16
C LEU A 166 20.41 9.59 17.13
N ALA A 167 19.92 10.76 17.57
CA ALA A 167 19.37 11.78 16.67
C ALA A 167 20.42 12.31 15.68
N ILE A 168 21.64 12.60 16.15
CA ILE A 168 22.74 13.05 15.26
C ILE A 168 23.09 11.96 14.24
N ALA A 169 23.16 10.70 14.67
CA ALA A 169 23.42 9.58 13.76
C ALA A 169 22.31 9.43 12.72
N GLU A 170 21.05 9.64 13.11
CA GLU A 170 19.91 9.54 12.19
C GLU A 170 19.86 10.72 11.21
N ILE A 171 20.12 11.95 11.65
CA ILE A 171 20.27 13.12 10.77
C ILE A 171 21.34 12.85 9.71
N LYS A 172 22.52 12.35 10.10
CA LYS A 172 23.59 12.00 9.16
C LYS A 172 23.20 10.84 8.23
N SER A 173 22.48 9.85 8.74
CA SER A 173 21.96 8.72 7.95
C SER A 173 21.00 9.19 6.86
N ILE A 174 20.04 10.04 7.21
CA ILE A 174 19.07 10.62 6.26
C ILE A 174 19.82 11.47 5.23
N ALA A 175 20.71 12.37 5.67
CA ALA A 175 21.48 13.23 4.77
C ALA A 175 22.29 12.44 3.73
N ASN A 176 22.83 11.27 4.09
CA ASN A 176 23.60 10.45 3.15
C ASN A 176 22.72 9.60 2.20
N ARG A 177 21.47 9.33 2.55
CA ARG A 177 20.54 8.50 1.75
C ARG A 177 19.56 9.31 0.91
N LEU A 178 19.39 10.59 1.25
CA LEU A 178 18.50 11.49 0.55
C LEU A 178 19.12 11.85 -0.81
N ARG A 179 18.33 11.68 -1.87
CA ARG A 179 18.66 12.15 -3.21
C ARG A 179 17.57 13.07 -3.73
N GLN A 180 17.94 13.92 -4.68
CA GLN A 180 16.96 14.70 -5.44
C GLN A 180 16.03 13.77 -6.21
N ARG A 181 14.77 14.20 -6.34
CA ARG A 181 13.74 13.53 -7.13
C ARG A 181 13.00 14.56 -7.97
N LEU A 182 12.81 14.29 -9.26
CA LEU A 182 11.96 15.14 -10.10
C LEU A 182 10.49 15.02 -9.67
N PRO A 183 9.66 16.08 -9.81
CA PRO A 183 8.27 16.05 -9.32
C PRO A 183 7.44 14.84 -9.76
N ASN A 184 7.59 14.44 -11.03
CA ASN A 184 6.86 13.33 -11.65
C ASN A 184 7.66 12.02 -11.74
N GLU A 185 8.87 11.96 -11.15
CA GLU A 185 9.65 10.72 -11.10
C GLU A 185 9.01 9.76 -10.10
N ILE A 186 8.88 8.49 -10.52
CA ILE A 186 8.49 7.36 -9.67
C ILE A 186 9.73 6.48 -9.49
N PRO A 187 10.43 6.58 -8.35
CA PRO A 187 11.61 5.77 -8.08
C PRO A 187 11.31 4.28 -8.05
N SER A 188 12.19 3.49 -8.65
CA SER A 188 12.09 2.03 -8.67
C SER A 188 12.80 1.37 -7.48
N GLU A 189 13.60 2.14 -6.76
CA GLU A 189 14.33 1.72 -5.57
C GLU A 189 13.41 1.72 -4.33
N PRO A 190 13.67 0.87 -3.32
CA PRO A 190 13.02 0.94 -2.02
C PRO A 190 13.32 2.25 -1.29
N GLY A 191 12.29 2.87 -0.71
CA GLY A 191 12.41 4.16 -0.04
C GLY A 191 11.14 5.00 -0.08
N ASN A 192 11.25 6.25 0.37
CA ASN A 192 10.14 7.18 0.54
C ASN A 192 10.25 8.39 -0.39
N CYS A 193 9.17 8.70 -1.10
CA CYS A 193 9.01 9.95 -1.83
C CYS A 193 8.58 11.07 -0.87
N LEU A 194 9.33 12.17 -0.91
CA LEU A 194 8.99 13.44 -0.27
C LEU A 194 8.89 14.55 -1.33
N GLU A 195 8.55 15.75 -0.89
CA GLU A 195 8.61 16.93 -1.75
C GLU A 195 10.05 17.11 -2.25
N ASN A 196 10.23 17.16 -3.58
CA ASN A 196 11.52 17.38 -4.25
C ASN A 196 12.65 16.36 -3.94
N GLY A 197 12.37 15.30 -3.18
CA GLY A 197 13.37 14.34 -2.73
C GLY A 197 12.89 12.91 -2.72
N PHE A 198 13.87 12.01 -2.58
CA PHE A 198 13.66 10.59 -2.35
C PHE A 198 14.63 10.08 -1.29
N LEU A 199 14.09 9.48 -0.24
CA LEU A 199 14.87 8.90 0.84
C LEU A 199 14.97 7.38 0.64
N LEU A 200 16.14 6.91 0.23
CA LEU A 200 16.43 5.48 0.06
C LEU A 200 16.31 4.73 1.39
N ASP A 201 15.80 3.50 1.36
CA ASP A 201 15.77 2.65 2.55
C ASP A 201 17.19 2.34 3.07
N ARG A 202 17.30 2.14 4.38
CA ARG A 202 18.55 1.76 5.03
C ARG A 202 18.84 0.28 4.75
N ALA A 203 20.00 -0.02 4.19
CA ALA A 203 20.41 -1.41 3.96
C ALA A 203 20.57 -2.17 5.29
N GLY A 204 20.07 -3.40 5.35
CA GLY A 204 20.36 -4.35 6.43
C GLY A 204 19.72 -4.06 7.79
N VAL A 205 18.75 -3.16 7.89
CA VAL A 205 18.00 -2.90 9.13
C VAL A 205 16.58 -3.44 9.00
N ASP A 206 16.14 -4.14 10.05
CA ASP A 206 14.79 -4.68 10.22
C ASP A 206 13.75 -3.53 10.08
N GLU A 207 12.70 -3.76 9.28
CA GLU A 207 11.65 -2.80 8.86
C GLU A 207 10.87 -2.16 10.04
N ASN A 208 11.17 -2.55 11.27
CA ASN A 208 10.53 -2.18 12.53
C ASN A 208 10.75 -0.73 13.01
N ARG A 209 11.48 0.12 12.28
CA ARG A 209 11.90 1.46 12.76
C ARG A 209 11.52 2.65 11.90
N SER A 210 10.69 2.47 10.88
CA SER A 210 10.30 3.59 10.03
C SER A 210 9.09 4.32 10.62
N PHE A 211 9.34 5.38 11.37
CA PHE A 211 8.35 6.42 11.63
C PHE A 211 8.11 7.13 10.29
N GLU A 212 6.95 6.92 9.67
CA GLU A 212 6.67 7.44 8.32
C GLU A 212 5.37 8.21 8.32
N HIS A 213 5.45 9.52 8.56
CA HIS A 213 4.31 10.42 8.43
C HIS A 213 4.44 11.14 7.10
N VAL A 214 3.46 10.96 6.22
CA VAL A 214 3.43 11.65 4.93
C VAL A 214 2.03 12.19 4.70
N ARG A 215 1.93 13.50 4.49
CA ARG A 215 0.69 14.17 4.12
C ARG A 215 0.83 14.83 2.76
N ILE A 216 -0.12 14.54 1.87
CA ILE A 216 -0.27 15.24 0.59
C ILE A 216 -1.71 15.73 0.42
N GLY A 217 -1.84 16.90 -0.19
CA GLY A 217 -3.07 17.45 -0.73
C GLY A 217 -3.03 17.45 -2.25
N VAL A 218 -4.19 17.30 -2.88
CA VAL A 218 -4.40 17.41 -4.31
C VAL A 218 -5.48 18.46 -4.53
N ARG A 219 -5.10 19.56 -5.19
CA ARG A 219 -6.02 20.59 -5.66
C ARG A 219 -6.40 20.24 -7.10
N LEU A 220 -7.69 20.12 -7.37
CA LEU A 220 -8.19 19.85 -8.72
C LEU A 220 -8.39 21.20 -9.42
N ASP A 221 -7.48 21.60 -10.30
CA ASP A 221 -7.47 22.94 -10.89
C ASP A 221 -8.79 23.27 -11.65
N GLU A 222 -9.39 22.28 -12.31
CA GLU A 222 -10.68 22.41 -13.00
C GLU A 222 -11.90 22.42 -12.04
N ILE A 223 -11.69 22.07 -10.77
CA ILE A 223 -12.70 22.00 -9.71
C ILE A 223 -12.08 22.61 -8.43
N PRO A 224 -11.77 23.93 -8.43
CA PRO A 224 -10.85 24.55 -7.46
C PRO A 224 -11.37 24.54 -6.01
N ASP A 225 -12.68 24.36 -5.82
CA ASP A 225 -13.33 24.24 -4.52
C ASP A 225 -13.32 22.79 -3.98
N ALA A 226 -12.80 21.82 -4.72
CA ALA A 226 -12.69 20.42 -4.33
C ALA A 226 -11.25 20.06 -3.93
N HIS A 227 -11.05 19.74 -2.66
CA HIS A 227 -9.76 19.50 -2.05
C HIS A 227 -9.67 18.06 -1.56
N PHE A 228 -8.72 17.31 -2.09
CA PHE A 228 -8.47 15.93 -1.70
C PHE A 228 -7.19 15.84 -0.88
N SER A 229 -7.12 14.99 0.14
CA SER A 229 -5.90 14.77 0.92
C SER A 229 -5.71 13.32 1.32
N ILE A 230 -4.44 12.93 1.45
CA ILE A 230 -4.01 11.64 1.95
C ILE A 230 -2.99 11.90 3.05
N TYR A 231 -3.20 11.28 4.20
CA TYR A 231 -2.23 11.18 5.26
C TYR A 231 -1.95 9.70 5.54
N VAL A 232 -0.69 9.31 5.55
CA VAL A 232 -0.24 7.98 5.97
C VAL A 232 0.69 8.09 7.18
N ALA A 233 0.56 7.12 8.08
CA ALA A 233 1.34 7.02 9.32
C ALA A 233 1.56 5.55 9.70
N PRO A 234 2.52 5.23 10.59
CA PRO A 234 2.55 3.92 11.22
C PRO A 234 1.21 3.60 11.89
N SER A 235 0.77 2.35 11.77
CA SER A 235 -0.41 1.86 12.50
C SER A 235 -0.14 1.95 14.01
N ASN A 236 -1.13 2.44 14.77
CA ASN A 236 -1.08 2.52 16.22
C ASN A 236 -1.86 1.34 16.85
N PRO A 237 -1.20 0.22 17.19
CA PRO A 237 -1.87 -0.93 17.77
C PRO A 237 -2.41 -0.68 19.19
N ASP A 238 -1.98 0.38 19.85
CA ASP A 238 -2.38 0.72 21.21
C ASP A 238 -3.68 1.54 21.25
N ASP A 239 -4.10 2.13 20.12
CA ASP A 239 -5.38 2.85 20.00
C ASP A 239 -6.18 2.53 18.71
N PRO A 240 -6.48 1.24 18.42
CA PRO A 240 -7.27 0.87 17.25
C PRO A 240 -8.73 1.36 17.32
N GLU A 241 -9.20 1.69 18.53
CA GLU A 241 -10.53 2.24 18.77
C GLU A 241 -10.60 3.71 18.36
N GLY A 242 -9.63 4.52 18.82
CA GLY A 242 -9.50 5.92 18.50
C GLY A 242 -9.26 6.18 17.02
N ASP A 243 -8.55 5.29 16.32
CA ASP A 243 -8.30 5.38 14.88
C ASP A 243 -9.45 4.86 14.00
N SER A 244 -10.45 4.18 14.58
CA SER A 244 -11.56 3.60 13.83
C SER A 244 -12.60 4.64 13.44
N LEU A 245 -12.66 4.99 12.15
CA LEU A 245 -13.69 5.90 11.61
C LEU A 245 -15.11 5.44 11.96
N LYS A 246 -15.38 4.13 11.83
CA LYS A 246 -16.68 3.57 12.17
C LYS A 246 -17.07 3.89 13.62
N ARG A 247 -16.16 3.70 14.57
CA ARG A 247 -16.44 3.92 15.99
C ARG A 247 -16.52 5.40 16.35
N GLN A 248 -15.69 6.24 15.72
CA GLN A 248 -15.79 7.69 15.84
C GLN A 248 -17.20 8.15 15.42
N PHE A 249 -17.68 7.71 14.25
CA PHE A 249 -19.01 8.07 13.75
C PHE A 249 -20.15 7.42 14.56
N ASP A 250 -20.02 6.16 14.97
CA ASP A 250 -21.00 5.50 15.85
C ASP A 250 -21.16 6.28 17.17
N ARG A 251 -20.06 6.83 17.72
CA ARG A 251 -20.10 7.65 18.94
C ARG A 251 -20.84 8.95 18.71
N ILE A 252 -20.47 9.71 17.68
CA ILE A 252 -21.13 10.98 17.32
C ILE A 252 -22.63 10.75 17.07
N ARG A 253 -23.00 9.63 16.46
CA ARG A 253 -24.39 9.29 16.14
C ARG A 253 -25.23 8.91 17.34
N ASN A 254 -24.65 8.16 18.28
CA ASN A 254 -25.39 7.65 19.43
C ASN A 254 -25.39 8.60 20.62
N ASP A 255 -24.38 9.49 20.71
CA ASP A 255 -24.18 10.40 21.83
C ASP A 255 -23.64 11.75 21.33
N PRO A 256 -24.47 12.55 20.63
CA PRO A 256 -24.09 13.90 20.22
C PRO A 256 -23.84 14.76 21.46
N MET A 257 -22.73 15.51 21.50
CA MET A 257 -22.32 16.27 22.68
C MET A 257 -23.23 17.48 22.91
N THR A 258 -23.87 18.01 21.86
CA THR A 258 -24.77 19.16 21.95
C THR A 258 -26.08 18.98 21.15
N PRO A 259 -27.15 19.72 21.49
CA PRO A 259 -28.37 19.74 20.67
C PRO A 259 -28.15 20.28 19.25
N GLU A 260 -27.20 21.21 19.09
CA GLU A 260 -26.78 21.75 17.78
C GLU A 260 -26.21 20.62 16.92
N GLU A 261 -25.24 19.87 17.45
CA GLU A 261 -24.65 18.71 16.76
C GLU A 261 -25.70 17.66 16.40
N ALA A 262 -26.64 17.37 17.30
CA ALA A 262 -27.72 16.42 17.03
C ALA A 262 -28.61 16.88 15.87
N LYS A 263 -28.92 18.18 15.79
CA LYS A 263 -29.70 18.77 14.71
C LYS A 263 -28.94 18.74 13.38
N VAL A 264 -27.67 19.11 13.38
CA VAL A 264 -26.78 19.05 12.21
C VAL A 264 -26.72 17.62 11.69
N LEU A 265 -26.42 16.66 12.56
CA LEU A 265 -26.34 15.25 12.21
C LEU A 265 -27.65 14.71 11.60
N ALA A 266 -28.80 15.10 12.15
CA ALA A 266 -30.10 14.72 11.62
C ALA A 266 -30.39 15.31 10.23
N ALA A 267 -29.80 16.45 9.91
CA ALA A 267 -29.92 17.12 8.61
C ALA A 267 -28.82 16.69 7.61
N THR A 268 -27.74 16.05 8.07
CA THR A 268 -26.66 15.52 7.24
C THR A 268 -27.15 14.38 6.35
N ARG A 269 -26.78 14.45 5.07
CA ARG A 269 -27.07 13.39 4.11
C ARG A 269 -25.90 12.42 4.03
N PHE A 270 -26.11 11.17 4.43
CA PHE A 270 -25.14 10.09 4.26
C PHE A 270 -25.30 9.48 2.85
N LEU A 271 -24.27 9.65 2.01
CA LEU A 271 -24.26 9.17 0.63
C LEU A 271 -23.75 7.73 0.54
N ARG A 272 -22.74 7.38 1.36
CA ARG A 272 -22.21 6.02 1.46
C ARG A 272 -21.55 5.79 2.82
N GLU A 273 -21.81 4.62 3.41
CA GLU A 273 -21.16 4.16 4.63
C GLU A 273 -20.89 2.66 4.48
N SER A 274 -19.61 2.27 4.43
CA SER A 274 -19.23 0.88 4.17
C SER A 274 -17.79 0.57 4.54
N THR A 275 -17.46 -0.72 4.61
CA THR A 275 -16.06 -1.17 4.57
C THR A 275 -15.41 -0.75 3.26
N ARG A 276 -14.13 -0.40 3.30
CA ARG A 276 -13.37 0.03 2.13
C ARG A 276 -12.06 -0.74 2.02
N GLU A 277 -11.78 -1.23 0.82
CA GLU A 277 -10.49 -1.85 0.49
C GLU A 277 -9.78 -1.03 -0.60
N ILE A 278 -8.47 -0.89 -0.48
CA ILE A 278 -7.57 -0.27 -1.48
C ILE A 278 -6.36 -1.19 -1.64
N GLY A 279 -6.31 -1.94 -2.74
CA GLY A 279 -5.25 -2.95 -2.94
C GLY A 279 -5.19 -3.95 -1.79
N ASP A 280 -4.06 -3.98 -1.07
CA ASP A 280 -3.86 -4.83 0.10
C ASP A 280 -4.29 -4.19 1.43
N TRP A 281 -4.79 -2.95 1.42
CA TRP A 281 -5.33 -2.28 2.59
C TRP A 281 -6.77 -2.76 2.82
N LYS A 282 -6.95 -3.64 3.81
CA LYS A 282 -8.23 -4.33 4.09
C LYS A 282 -8.93 -3.86 5.37
N THR A 283 -8.32 -2.93 6.10
CA THR A 283 -8.80 -2.44 7.39
C THR A 283 -9.53 -1.10 7.27
N GLY A 284 -10.08 -0.80 6.09
CA GLY A 284 -10.69 0.47 5.78
C GLY A 284 -12.18 0.54 6.10
N TYR A 285 -12.63 1.72 6.51
CA TYR A 285 -14.03 2.11 6.58
C TYR A 285 -14.17 3.50 5.97
N GLU A 286 -15.24 3.73 5.21
CA GLU A 286 -15.54 5.04 4.63
C GLU A 286 -16.91 5.55 5.07
N VAL A 287 -16.97 6.86 5.29
CA VAL A 287 -18.20 7.62 5.55
C VAL A 287 -18.18 8.82 4.61
N LEU A 288 -19.09 8.84 3.66
CA LEU A 288 -19.21 9.86 2.63
C LEU A 288 -20.52 10.61 2.87
N MET A 289 -20.41 11.85 3.33
CA MET A 289 -21.58 12.64 3.71
C MET A 289 -21.59 14.00 3.01
N ARG A 290 -22.78 14.60 2.98
CA ARG A 290 -22.99 15.99 2.59
C ARG A 290 -23.64 16.72 3.76
N SER A 291 -22.98 17.77 4.23
CA SER A 291 -23.46 18.61 5.32
C SER A 291 -24.76 19.34 4.91
N PRO A 292 -25.62 19.74 5.86
CA PRO A 292 -26.67 20.70 5.59
C PRO A 292 -26.09 22.09 5.30
N ASP A 293 -26.93 23.01 4.83
CA ASP A 293 -26.64 24.44 4.87
C ASP A 293 -26.80 24.96 6.31
N GLU A 294 -25.84 25.75 6.76
CA GLU A 294 -25.79 26.35 8.11
C GLU A 294 -25.45 27.85 8.02
N ASP A 295 -25.62 28.58 9.13
CA ASP A 295 -25.22 29.99 9.16
C ASP A 295 -23.69 30.10 9.00
N GLY A 296 -23.27 30.82 7.95
CA GLY A 296 -21.86 30.96 7.59
C GLY A 296 -21.21 29.75 6.91
N SER A 297 -21.96 28.69 6.59
CA SER A 297 -21.43 27.50 5.89
C SER A 297 -22.42 26.94 4.88
N HIS A 298 -22.01 26.87 3.62
CA HIS A 298 -22.75 26.20 2.56
C HIS A 298 -22.69 24.68 2.72
N THR A 299 -23.73 24.01 2.24
CA THR A 299 -23.72 22.56 2.04
C THR A 299 -22.48 22.13 1.24
N HIS A 300 -21.75 21.16 1.78
CA HIS A 300 -20.55 20.62 1.17
C HIS A 300 -20.43 19.13 1.43
N HIS A 301 -19.66 18.45 0.57
CA HIS A 301 -19.27 17.07 0.80
C HIS A 301 -18.10 17.04 1.78
N ASP A 302 -18.19 16.14 2.76
CA ASP A 302 -17.10 15.79 3.66
C ASP A 302 -16.98 14.27 3.65
N PHE A 303 -16.03 13.79 2.85
CA PHE A 303 -15.83 12.38 2.57
C PHE A 303 -14.57 11.93 3.27
N GLN A 304 -14.66 10.83 4.01
CA GLN A 304 -13.51 10.28 4.70
C GLN A 304 -13.43 8.77 4.57
N ALA A 305 -12.22 8.25 4.41
CA ALA A 305 -11.90 6.86 4.66
C ALA A 305 -10.68 6.78 5.58
N LYS A 306 -10.80 5.98 6.64
CA LYS A 306 -9.66 5.62 7.49
C LYS A 306 -9.35 4.14 7.39
N PHE A 307 -8.06 3.82 7.35
CA PHE A 307 -7.51 2.47 7.39
C PHE A 307 -6.68 2.34 8.65
N LEU A 308 -6.94 1.32 9.45
CA LEU A 308 -6.17 1.09 10.70
C LEU A 308 -4.73 0.64 10.44
N GLY A 309 -4.46 0.13 9.24
CA GLY A 309 -3.17 -0.48 8.89
C GLY A 309 -2.91 -1.82 9.57
N VAL A 310 -1.67 -2.29 9.43
CA VAL A 310 -1.11 -3.45 10.11
C VAL A 310 0.15 -2.98 10.84
N ALA A 311 0.23 -3.27 12.14
CA ALA A 311 1.37 -2.87 12.96
C ALA A 311 2.69 -3.33 12.34
N ARG A 312 3.65 -2.39 12.23
CA ARG A 312 5.00 -2.60 11.68
C ARG A 312 5.05 -3.03 10.21
N ASP A 313 3.97 -2.88 9.45
CA ASP A 313 3.96 -3.10 8.00
C ASP A 313 3.88 -1.74 7.28
N PRO A 314 5.00 -1.22 6.75
CA PRO A 314 5.02 0.10 6.09
C PRO A 314 4.27 0.10 4.75
N TYR A 315 3.87 -1.06 4.23
CA TYR A 315 3.05 -1.18 3.01
C TYR A 315 1.55 -1.27 3.31
N LYS A 316 1.18 -1.43 4.59
CA LYS A 316 -0.19 -1.37 5.10
C LYS A 316 -0.28 -0.38 6.27
N PRO A 317 -0.06 0.92 6.03
CA PRO A 317 0.00 1.94 7.07
C PRO A 317 -1.40 2.26 7.62
N TYR A 318 -1.44 3.02 8.72
CA TYR A 318 -2.62 3.84 8.96
C TYR A 318 -2.75 4.83 7.80
N ALA A 319 -3.98 5.03 7.31
CA ALA A 319 -4.25 6.03 6.28
C ALA A 319 -5.54 6.79 6.61
N ASP A 320 -5.51 8.12 6.48
CA ASP A 320 -6.66 9.02 6.54
C ASP A 320 -6.76 9.73 5.19
N ILE A 321 -7.84 9.47 4.47
CA ILE A 321 -8.08 10.00 3.14
C ILE A 321 -9.34 10.84 3.19
N GLN A 322 -9.27 12.08 2.71
CA GLN A 322 -10.39 13.01 2.76
C GLN A 322 -10.64 13.70 1.41
N LEU A 323 -11.91 13.98 1.13
CA LEU A 323 -12.34 14.88 0.05
C LEU A 323 -13.35 15.86 0.63
N GLN A 324 -13.06 17.15 0.48
CA GLN A 324 -13.95 18.24 0.86
C GLN A 324 -14.28 19.12 -0.34
N THR A 325 -15.52 19.63 -0.41
CA THR A 325 -15.97 20.55 -1.48
C THR A 325 -16.37 21.90 -0.93
N GLY A 326 -16.61 22.89 -1.80
CA GLY A 326 -16.97 24.24 -1.35
C GLY A 326 -15.87 24.91 -0.54
N VAL A 327 -14.60 24.52 -0.76
CA VAL A 327 -13.48 25.03 0.03
C VAL A 327 -13.03 26.39 -0.48
N SER A 328 -12.99 27.38 0.43
CA SER A 328 -12.35 28.68 0.24
C SER A 328 -11.62 29.05 1.54
N ASP A 329 -10.49 29.74 1.44
CA ASP A 329 -9.71 30.18 2.61
C ASP A 329 -9.40 29.06 3.63
N ASN A 330 -9.19 27.84 3.11
CA ASN A 330 -8.97 26.60 3.87
C ASN A 330 -10.13 26.18 4.79
N ALA A 331 -11.36 26.61 4.49
CA ALA A 331 -12.58 26.16 5.18
C ALA A 331 -13.56 25.52 4.20
N ALA A 332 -14.00 24.29 4.50
CA ALA A 332 -15.05 23.61 3.74
C ALA A 332 -16.40 24.31 3.96
N GLY A 333 -17.24 24.37 2.92
CA GLY A 333 -18.50 25.11 2.96
C GLY A 333 -18.36 26.64 2.91
N ALA A 334 -17.14 27.19 2.86
CA ALA A 334 -16.94 28.64 2.74
C ALA A 334 -17.43 29.22 1.40
N THR A 335 -17.58 28.37 0.38
CA THR A 335 -18.25 28.70 -0.88
C THR A 335 -19.19 27.57 -1.29
N LYS A 336 -20.06 27.84 -2.27
CA LYS A 336 -20.98 26.83 -2.80
C LYS A 336 -20.18 25.72 -3.51
N ALA A 337 -20.41 24.48 -3.11
CA ALA A 337 -19.82 23.31 -3.76
C ALA A 337 -20.20 23.24 -5.25
N SER A 338 -19.19 23.02 -6.12
CA SER A 338 -19.38 22.95 -7.57
C SER A 338 -19.72 21.54 -8.09
N LEU A 339 -19.50 20.51 -7.27
CA LEU A 339 -19.81 19.12 -7.59
C LEU A 339 -21.20 18.73 -7.09
N THR A 340 -21.92 17.92 -7.87
CA THR A 340 -23.09 17.18 -7.37
C THR A 340 -22.65 15.98 -6.52
N ASP A 341 -23.59 15.38 -5.80
CA ASP A 341 -23.34 14.18 -5.00
C ASP A 341 -22.74 13.04 -5.85
N GLU A 342 -23.27 12.81 -7.04
CA GLU A 342 -22.77 11.79 -7.97
C GLU A 342 -21.38 12.14 -8.50
N GLU A 343 -21.11 13.42 -8.82
CA GLU A 343 -19.80 13.87 -9.27
C GLU A 343 -18.75 13.76 -8.17
N ALA A 344 -19.08 14.14 -6.93
CA ALA A 344 -18.20 14.02 -5.77
C ALA A 344 -17.85 12.55 -5.48
N LEU A 345 -18.84 11.65 -5.50
CA LEU A 345 -18.63 10.21 -5.36
C LEU A 345 -17.76 9.65 -6.50
N ALA A 346 -17.96 10.12 -7.74
CA ALA A 346 -17.17 9.67 -8.88
C ALA A 346 -15.69 10.14 -8.80
N VAL A 347 -15.44 11.38 -8.38
CA VAL A 347 -14.09 11.90 -8.10
C VAL A 347 -13.42 11.08 -6.98
N TRP A 348 -14.14 10.89 -5.87
CA TRP A 348 -13.69 10.08 -4.74
C TRP A 348 -13.25 8.68 -5.17
N ASP A 349 -14.14 7.96 -5.86
CA ASP A 349 -13.87 6.59 -6.30
C ASP A 349 -12.71 6.54 -7.30
N LYS A 350 -12.66 7.48 -8.26
CA LYS A 350 -11.61 7.54 -9.27
C LYS A 350 -10.21 7.72 -8.66
N ILE A 351 -10.05 8.63 -7.70
CA ILE A 351 -8.74 8.90 -7.08
C ILE A 351 -8.37 7.78 -6.10
N THR A 352 -9.27 7.43 -5.17
CA THR A 352 -8.99 6.43 -4.13
C THR A 352 -8.72 5.03 -4.68
N SER A 353 -9.36 4.64 -5.78
CA SER A 353 -9.11 3.34 -6.42
C SER A 353 -7.76 3.24 -7.14
N SER A 354 -7.07 4.36 -7.33
CA SER A 354 -5.75 4.40 -7.98
C SER A 354 -4.58 4.27 -6.99
N ILE A 355 -4.85 4.43 -5.69
CA ILE A 355 -3.84 4.33 -4.63
C ILE A 355 -3.31 2.90 -4.58
N ARG A 356 -1.99 2.77 -4.60
CA ARG A 356 -1.29 1.48 -4.56
C ARG A 356 0.14 1.65 -4.06
N VAL A 357 0.73 0.55 -3.59
CA VAL A 357 2.17 0.48 -3.30
C VAL A 357 2.96 0.83 -4.57
N ARG A 358 3.99 1.66 -4.42
CA ARG A 358 4.91 1.98 -5.51
C ARG A 358 5.65 0.72 -5.96
N PRO A 359 5.63 0.36 -7.24
CA PRO A 359 6.42 -0.75 -7.74
C PRO A 359 7.92 -0.49 -7.48
N THR A 360 8.61 -1.47 -6.90
CA THR A 360 10.06 -1.40 -6.70
C THR A 360 10.74 -2.63 -7.30
N THR A 361 12.00 -2.51 -7.72
CA THR A 361 12.78 -3.63 -8.27
C THR A 361 13.01 -4.76 -7.26
N ALA A 362 12.88 -4.46 -5.95
CA ALA A 362 12.92 -5.44 -4.86
C ALA A 362 11.58 -6.16 -4.64
N SER A 363 10.48 -5.62 -5.18
CA SER A 363 9.17 -6.28 -5.17
C SER A 363 8.98 -6.99 -6.50
N PRO A 364 8.89 -8.34 -6.55
CA PRO A 364 8.32 -8.99 -7.71
C PRO A 364 6.91 -8.43 -7.85
N ASN A 365 6.62 -7.78 -8.98
CA ASN A 365 5.30 -7.30 -9.34
C ASN A 365 4.24 -8.37 -9.03
N LYS A 366 3.50 -8.22 -7.92
CA LYS A 366 2.29 -9.02 -7.67
C LYS A 366 1.15 -8.65 -8.62
N ASN A 367 1.35 -7.64 -9.47
CA ASN A 367 0.47 -7.25 -10.56
C ASN A 367 0.96 -7.70 -11.95
N ALA A 368 1.87 -8.68 -12.03
CA ALA A 368 2.09 -9.45 -13.26
C ALA A 368 1.17 -10.68 -13.29
N HIS A 369 -0.15 -10.46 -13.27
CA HIS A 369 -1.05 -11.30 -14.06
C HIS A 369 -1.05 -10.66 -15.45
N ALA A 370 -0.57 -11.26 -16.53
CA ALA A 370 -0.29 -12.66 -16.80
C ALA A 370 0.89 -12.75 -17.77
N GLU A 371 1.93 -13.49 -17.40
CA GLU A 371 2.55 -14.56 -18.21
C GLU A 371 3.78 -15.08 -17.46
N SER A 372 3.66 -16.32 -16.98
CA SER A 372 4.73 -17.24 -16.55
C SER A 372 5.84 -16.68 -15.63
N ALA A 373 5.63 -16.73 -14.32
CA ALA A 373 6.74 -17.08 -13.44
C ALA A 373 7.30 -18.46 -13.86
N PRO A 374 8.63 -18.68 -13.84
CA PRO A 374 9.21 -19.95 -14.27
C PRO A 374 8.64 -21.10 -13.44
N ARG A 375 8.12 -22.13 -14.12
CA ARG A 375 7.55 -23.32 -13.47
C ARG A 375 8.66 -24.02 -12.68
N LEU A 376 8.38 -24.38 -11.42
CA LEU A 376 9.25 -25.26 -10.65
C LEU A 376 9.44 -26.60 -11.38
N PRO A 377 10.52 -27.36 -11.18
CA PRO A 377 10.62 -28.68 -11.80
C PRO A 377 9.57 -29.64 -11.24
N LEU A 378 9.07 -30.55 -12.08
CA LEU A 378 8.32 -31.71 -11.59
C LEU A 378 9.22 -32.51 -10.64
N GLY A 379 8.68 -32.88 -9.48
CA GLY A 379 9.40 -33.52 -8.39
C GLY A 379 9.71 -32.61 -7.20
N GLU A 380 9.40 -31.30 -7.28
CA GLU A 380 9.49 -30.38 -6.15
C GLU A 380 8.69 -30.88 -4.94
N LEU A 381 9.19 -30.64 -3.73
CA LEU A 381 8.63 -31.17 -2.49
C LEU A 381 8.09 -30.06 -1.59
N ALA A 382 6.89 -30.25 -1.03
CA ALA A 382 6.27 -29.33 -0.08
C ALA A 382 5.66 -30.10 1.09
N ALA A 383 6.18 -29.86 2.30
CA ALA A 383 5.66 -30.46 3.53
C ALA A 383 4.29 -29.88 3.90
N THR A 384 3.45 -30.69 4.54
CA THR A 384 2.19 -30.25 5.17
C THR A 384 2.38 -28.98 6.02
N GLY A 385 1.44 -28.04 5.90
CA GLY A 385 1.45 -26.76 6.62
C GLY A 385 2.19 -25.63 5.91
N ARG A 386 3.10 -25.93 4.97
CA ARG A 386 3.76 -24.92 4.14
C ARG A 386 2.81 -24.34 3.10
N THR A 387 3.10 -23.13 2.65
CA THR A 387 2.45 -22.53 1.47
C THR A 387 2.87 -23.27 0.21
N CYS A 388 1.91 -23.65 -0.62
CA CYS A 388 2.09 -24.30 -1.90
C CYS A 388 2.92 -23.37 -2.79
N PRO A 389 4.12 -23.80 -3.24
CA PRO A 389 5.02 -22.93 -3.98
C PRO A 389 4.63 -22.81 -5.46
N GLN A 390 3.84 -23.75 -5.99
CA GLN A 390 3.51 -23.84 -7.41
C GLN A 390 2.14 -24.49 -7.62
N THR A 391 1.32 -23.86 -8.46
CA THR A 391 0.04 -24.42 -8.89
C THR A 391 0.28 -25.68 -9.73
N GLY A 392 -0.40 -26.78 -9.38
CA GLY A 392 -0.33 -28.03 -10.11
C GLY A 392 -0.91 -29.22 -9.34
N TRP A 393 -0.72 -30.42 -9.90
CA TRP A 393 -1.08 -31.68 -9.26
C TRP A 393 0.07 -32.16 -8.40
N TRP A 394 -0.21 -32.38 -7.12
CA TRP A 394 0.75 -32.85 -6.13
C TRP A 394 0.34 -34.22 -5.59
N GLN A 395 1.31 -35.08 -5.32
CA GLN A 395 1.13 -36.43 -4.80
C GLN A 395 1.75 -36.57 -3.41
N ALA A 396 0.99 -37.04 -2.43
CA ALA A 396 1.46 -37.32 -1.08
C ALA A 396 2.38 -38.54 -1.06
N ASP A 397 3.47 -38.45 -0.31
CA ASP A 397 4.44 -39.52 -0.08
C ASP A 397 4.05 -40.33 1.17
N GLU A 398 2.87 -40.97 1.12
CA GLU A 398 2.33 -41.79 2.22
C GLU A 398 2.15 -43.24 1.78
N ALA A 399 2.64 -44.17 2.60
CA ALA A 399 2.58 -45.59 2.34
C ALA A 399 1.22 -46.16 2.77
N GLY A 400 0.18 -45.97 1.95
CA GLY A 400 -1.13 -46.59 2.19
C GLY A 400 -2.31 -45.91 1.50
N PRO A 401 -3.52 -46.47 1.63
CA PRO A 401 -4.73 -45.85 1.09
C PRO A 401 -5.07 -44.57 1.86
N VAL A 402 -5.08 -43.44 1.14
CA VAL A 402 -5.43 -42.11 1.66
C VAL A 402 -6.86 -41.77 1.27
N GLU A 403 -7.67 -41.35 2.25
CA GLU A 403 -9.05 -40.89 2.01
C GLU A 403 -9.03 -39.58 1.20
N GLY A 404 -9.80 -39.53 0.10
CA GLY A 404 -9.77 -38.41 -0.85
C GLY A 404 -8.59 -38.44 -1.84
N GLY A 405 -7.87 -39.56 -1.92
CA GLY A 405 -6.82 -39.80 -2.91
C GLY A 405 -5.46 -39.20 -2.55
N ALA A 406 -4.39 -39.89 -2.95
CA ALA A 406 -3.02 -39.46 -2.73
C ALA A 406 -2.56 -38.34 -3.67
N ARG A 407 -3.30 -38.07 -4.76
CA ARG A 407 -3.01 -37.01 -5.72
C ARG A 407 -4.09 -35.93 -5.67
N ARG A 408 -3.69 -34.67 -5.48
CA ARG A 408 -4.61 -33.53 -5.34
C ARG A 408 -4.07 -32.30 -6.06
N TYR A 409 -4.98 -31.45 -6.52
CA TYR A 409 -4.64 -30.18 -7.16
C TYR A 409 -4.53 -29.09 -6.10
N PHE A 410 -3.45 -28.33 -6.12
CA PHE A 410 -3.24 -27.18 -5.24
C PHE A 410 -2.88 -25.94 -6.04
N LYS A 411 -3.36 -24.78 -5.59
CA LYS A 411 -2.96 -23.48 -6.14
C LYS A 411 -1.81 -22.90 -5.33
N SER A 412 -0.87 -22.27 -6.03
CA SER A 412 0.20 -21.51 -5.39
C SER A 412 -0.39 -20.52 -4.38
N GLY A 413 0.16 -20.49 -3.17
CA GLY A 413 -0.38 -19.70 -2.05
C GLY A 413 -1.28 -20.47 -1.08
N GLU A 414 -1.84 -21.62 -1.44
CA GLU A 414 -2.66 -22.44 -0.53
C GLU A 414 -1.78 -23.19 0.49
N ARG A 415 -2.27 -23.49 1.70
CA ARG A 415 -1.49 -24.33 2.64
C ARG A 415 -1.60 -25.80 2.27
N MET A 416 -0.46 -26.49 2.21
CA MET A 416 -0.40 -27.93 1.95
C MET A 416 -1.11 -28.70 3.07
N PRO A 417 -2.13 -29.52 2.76
CA PRO A 417 -2.95 -30.14 3.78
C PRO A 417 -2.27 -31.36 4.43
N HIS A 418 -2.86 -31.82 5.52
CA HIS A 418 -2.61 -33.16 6.05
C HIS A 418 -3.34 -34.20 5.21
N VAL A 419 -2.84 -35.43 5.18
CA VAL A 419 -3.57 -36.57 4.63
C VAL A 419 -4.36 -37.26 5.74
N MET A 420 -5.51 -37.82 5.36
CA MET A 420 -6.23 -38.79 6.20
C MET A 420 -5.80 -40.18 5.76
N ALA A 421 -4.84 -40.76 6.48
CA ALA A 421 -4.40 -42.11 6.23
C ALA A 421 -5.42 -43.10 6.83
N LEU A 422 -5.79 -44.11 6.06
CA LEU A 422 -6.67 -45.17 6.53
C LEU A 422 -5.81 -46.25 7.22
N GLY A 423 -6.09 -46.52 8.49
CA GLY A 423 -5.42 -47.56 9.26
C GLY A 423 -6.00 -48.94 9.01
N GLU A 424 -5.24 -49.99 9.33
CA GLU A 424 -5.77 -51.35 9.30
C GLU A 424 -6.81 -51.54 10.41
N PRO A 425 -8.06 -51.94 10.08
CA PRO A 425 -9.10 -52.12 11.07
C PRO A 425 -8.82 -53.37 11.91
N SER A 426 -9.03 -53.25 13.23
CA SER A 426 -9.01 -54.40 14.13
C SER A 426 -10.12 -55.41 13.81
N LEU A 427 -10.00 -56.65 14.29
CA LEU A 427 -11.01 -57.70 14.05
C LEU A 427 -12.43 -57.29 14.47
N TRP A 428 -12.55 -56.52 15.56
CA TRP A 428 -13.83 -55.97 16.04
C TRP A 428 -14.37 -54.84 15.15
N GLN A 429 -13.51 -53.99 14.60
CA GLN A 429 -13.90 -52.92 13.67
C GLN A 429 -14.31 -53.48 12.30
N LYS A 430 -13.67 -54.57 11.84
CA LYS A 430 -14.09 -55.31 10.65
C LYS A 430 -15.52 -55.87 10.79
N LEU A 431 -15.88 -56.39 11.97
CA LEU A 431 -17.22 -56.91 12.23
C LEU A 431 -18.30 -55.81 12.25
N LYS A 432 -17.94 -54.58 12.64
CA LYS A 432 -18.84 -53.41 12.68
C LYS A 432 -18.85 -52.58 11.40
N GLY A 433 -18.01 -52.91 10.41
CA GLY A 433 -17.87 -52.13 9.17
C GLY A 433 -17.16 -50.78 9.34
N GLU A 434 -16.44 -50.58 10.44
CA GLU A 434 -15.75 -49.32 10.75
C GLU A 434 -14.30 -49.36 10.22
N ARG A 435 -13.84 -48.27 9.59
CA ARG A 435 -12.44 -48.09 9.19
C ARG A 435 -11.82 -46.92 9.95
N PRO A 436 -10.74 -47.12 10.73
CA PRO A 436 -10.08 -46.03 11.41
C PRO A 436 -9.35 -45.13 10.40
N SER A 437 -9.53 -43.82 10.50
CA SER A 437 -8.74 -42.82 9.77
C SER A 437 -7.97 -41.95 10.76
N TYR A 438 -6.73 -41.60 10.42
CA TYR A 438 -5.89 -40.74 11.24
C TYR A 438 -5.26 -39.63 10.40
N ARG A 439 -5.15 -38.45 11.00
CA ARG A 439 -4.54 -37.27 10.38
C ARG A 439 -3.02 -37.37 10.49
N SER A 440 -2.34 -37.51 9.37
CA SER A 440 -0.87 -37.58 9.28
C SER A 440 -0.30 -36.38 8.50
N GLY A 441 0.90 -35.93 8.88
CA GLY A 441 1.66 -34.95 8.10
C GLY A 441 2.49 -35.66 7.04
N THR A 442 2.50 -35.14 5.82
CA THR A 442 3.20 -35.76 4.68
C THR A 442 4.06 -34.73 3.93
N VAL A 443 4.89 -35.23 3.02
CA VAL A 443 5.54 -34.44 1.98
C VAL A 443 4.80 -34.66 0.68
N TRP A 444 4.37 -33.56 0.06
CA TRP A 444 3.72 -33.58 -1.23
C TRP A 444 4.76 -33.33 -2.32
N LYS A 445 4.67 -34.08 -3.41
CA LYS A 445 5.55 -33.98 -4.57
C LYS A 445 4.78 -33.47 -5.80
N LEU A 446 5.29 -32.45 -6.48
CA LEU A 446 4.67 -31.94 -7.70
C LEU A 446 4.84 -32.96 -8.84
N VAL A 447 3.74 -33.42 -9.43
CA VAL A 447 3.75 -34.49 -10.43
C VAL A 447 3.24 -34.08 -11.81
N SER A 448 2.41 -33.04 -11.93
CA SER A 448 2.05 -32.48 -13.24
C SER A 448 1.47 -31.06 -13.15
N TYR A 449 1.40 -30.40 -14.30
CA TYR A 449 0.59 -29.19 -14.53
C TYR A 449 -0.74 -29.56 -15.19
N ASP A 450 -1.67 -28.60 -15.30
CA ASP A 450 -3.00 -28.77 -15.91
C ASP A 450 -2.99 -28.66 -17.45
N ASP A 451 -1.83 -28.48 -18.07
CA ASP A 451 -1.75 -28.42 -19.53
C ASP A 451 -2.01 -29.80 -20.12
N ALA A 452 -3.14 -29.95 -20.82
CA ALA A 452 -3.29 -31.01 -21.81
C ALA A 452 -2.11 -30.92 -22.79
N PRO A 453 -1.53 -32.05 -23.26
CA PRO A 453 -0.42 -31.99 -24.20
C PRO A 453 -0.88 -31.26 -25.46
N ALA A 454 -0.20 -30.15 -25.77
CA ALA A 454 -0.35 -29.46 -27.04
C ALA A 454 -0.15 -30.50 -28.15
N GLN A 455 -1.15 -30.67 -29.00
CA GLN A 455 -1.01 -31.53 -30.16
C GLN A 455 0.17 -31.02 -31.01
N PRO A 456 1.06 -31.91 -31.48
CA PRO A 456 2.11 -31.50 -32.38
C PRO A 456 1.47 -30.96 -33.66
N HIS A 457 1.79 -29.71 -34.00
CA HIS A 457 1.43 -29.11 -35.27
C HIS A 457 1.78 -30.09 -36.39
N ALA A 458 0.74 -30.57 -37.10
CA ALA A 458 0.91 -31.35 -38.30
C ALA A 458 1.72 -30.53 -39.30
N VAL A 459 2.93 -31.01 -39.59
CA VAL A 459 3.76 -30.52 -40.69
C VAL A 459 2.95 -30.73 -41.96
N ALA A 460 2.49 -29.64 -42.58
CA ALA A 460 1.92 -29.68 -43.91
C ALA A 460 3.03 -30.06 -44.88
N ALA A 461 3.07 -31.34 -45.24
CA ALA A 461 3.85 -31.87 -46.34
C ALA A 461 3.28 -31.31 -47.65
N ALA A 462 4.12 -30.55 -48.37
CA ALA A 462 3.84 -30.13 -49.73
C ALA A 462 4.05 -31.29 -50.72
N SER A 463 3.07 -31.52 -51.61
CA SER A 463 3.21 -31.86 -53.05
C SER A 463 1.94 -32.57 -53.59
N PRO A 464 1.67 -32.61 -54.92
CA PRO A 464 2.40 -32.06 -56.06
C PRO A 464 1.55 -31.15 -56.99
N ALA A 465 2.25 -30.48 -57.91
CA ALA A 465 1.72 -29.63 -58.98
C ALA A 465 0.93 -30.39 -60.06
N PRO A 466 0.16 -29.67 -60.90
CA PRO A 466 -0.02 -30.01 -62.30
C PRO A 466 0.74 -29.03 -63.23
N ALA A 467 1.06 -29.56 -64.40
CA ALA A 467 2.02 -29.06 -65.37
C ALA A 467 1.52 -27.96 -66.33
N GLY A 468 2.48 -27.25 -66.93
CA GLY A 468 2.39 -26.49 -68.20
C GLY A 468 2.24 -24.97 -68.00
N ALA A 469 2.97 -24.07 -68.67
CA ALA A 469 3.87 -24.19 -69.81
C ALA A 469 4.79 -22.94 -69.94
N ALA A 470 5.96 -23.18 -70.52
CA ALA A 470 6.77 -22.31 -71.40
C ALA A 470 7.32 -20.94 -70.92
N ASP A 471 8.65 -20.95 -70.72
CA ASP A 471 9.64 -19.89 -71.00
C ASP A 471 9.61 -19.43 -72.49
N PRO A 472 10.18 -18.27 -72.92
CA PRO A 472 11.58 -17.89 -72.60
C PRO A 472 11.99 -16.39 -72.55
N HIS A 473 13.28 -16.22 -72.19
CA HIS A 473 14.22 -15.08 -72.27
C HIS A 473 14.41 -14.30 -70.97
N GLY A 474 15.61 -14.12 -70.40
CA GLY A 474 16.96 -14.55 -70.78
C GLY A 474 18.01 -13.70 -70.04
N SER A 475 19.12 -14.34 -69.62
CA SER A 475 20.42 -13.76 -69.18
C SER A 475 20.42 -12.89 -67.89
N GLY A 476 21.41 -12.94 -67.00
CA GLY A 476 22.66 -13.67 -66.97
C GLY A 476 23.48 -13.26 -65.73
N THR A 477 24.30 -14.21 -65.27
CA THR A 477 25.57 -14.06 -64.54
C THR A 477 25.63 -13.43 -63.14
N ALA A 478 25.99 -14.29 -62.20
CA ALA A 478 26.49 -14.04 -60.85
C ALA A 478 28.05 -13.97 -60.85
N PRO A 479 28.79 -14.20 -59.74
CA PRO A 479 29.11 -13.22 -58.69
C PRO A 479 30.63 -13.21 -58.37
N GLY A 480 31.07 -12.35 -57.44
CA GLY A 480 32.45 -12.35 -56.93
C GLY A 480 32.58 -11.78 -55.53
N ASN A 481 32.98 -12.64 -54.59
CA ASN A 481 33.33 -12.41 -53.19
C ASN A 481 34.90 -12.45 -53.09
N PRO A 482 35.55 -12.56 -51.92
CA PRO A 482 35.92 -11.58 -50.88
C PRO A 482 37.47 -11.51 -50.68
N ALA A 483 37.97 -10.73 -49.69
CA ALA A 483 39.16 -11.02 -48.84
C ALA A 483 39.54 -9.74 -48.02
N ASP A 484 39.67 -9.74 -46.69
CA ASP A 484 40.68 -10.37 -45.80
C ASP A 484 41.88 -9.44 -45.52
N GLY A 485 42.33 -9.31 -44.26
CA GLY A 485 43.53 -8.52 -43.93
C GLY A 485 43.66 -8.00 -42.49
N GLN A 486 44.42 -8.76 -41.70
CA GLN A 486 44.73 -8.65 -40.27
C GLN A 486 45.93 -7.74 -39.88
N ASN A 487 46.05 -7.48 -38.57
CA ASN A 487 47.25 -7.23 -37.73
C ASN A 487 47.96 -5.84 -37.84
N GLY A 488 48.58 -5.26 -36.81
CA GLY A 488 48.87 -5.63 -35.43
C GLY A 488 49.81 -4.59 -34.77
N ALA A 489 49.70 -4.47 -33.44
CA ALA A 489 50.56 -3.86 -32.40
C ALA A 489 51.86 -3.08 -32.73
N THR A 490 52.11 -1.94 -32.04
CA THR A 490 53.17 -1.80 -30.98
C THR A 490 53.20 -0.38 -30.33
N LEU A 491 53.34 -0.35 -29.00
CA LEU A 491 53.87 0.76 -28.15
C LEU A 491 55.43 0.72 -28.18
N PRO A 492 56.25 1.63 -27.58
CA PRO A 492 55.98 2.43 -26.36
C PRO A 492 56.61 3.86 -26.25
N ASP A 493 56.33 4.49 -25.09
CA ASP A 493 57.13 5.44 -24.29
C ASP A 493 57.70 6.73 -24.89
N HIS A 494 57.34 7.88 -24.29
CA HIS A 494 58.21 8.56 -23.32
C HIS A 494 57.53 9.75 -22.62
N LYS A 495 57.97 9.95 -21.38
CA LYS A 495 57.69 11.04 -20.42
C LYS A 495 57.80 12.46 -20.99
N GLY A 496 56.94 13.33 -20.45
CA GLY A 496 57.09 14.77 -20.32
C GLY A 496 56.16 15.24 -19.22
#